data_AF-A0A3G9IZK7-F1
#
_entry.id   AF-A0A3G9IZK7-F1
#
_cell.length_a   1.000
_cell.length_b   1.000
_cell.length_c   1.000
_cell.angle_alpha   90.00
_cell.angle_beta   90.00
_cell.angle_gamma   90.00
#
_symmetry.space_group_name_H-M   'P 1'
#
loop_
_entity.id
_entity.type
_entity.pdbx_description
1 polymer ?
#
loop_
_entity_poly.entity_id
_entity_poly.type
_entity_poly.pdbx_seq_one_letter_code
_entity_poly.pdbx_strand_id
1 'polypeptide(L)'
;MTYDPAGSVPASEALFARANAVIPGGVNSPVRAFAAVGGTPRFIASAQGAYLTDADGNRYVDLICSWGPMLLGHAHPEVQAAVAAAITRGTSYGAPTQPEVELAEEIVGRTPVEKVRFVSSGTEATMSAIRLARGFTGRDLIIKFAGNYHGHVDSLLAAAGSGLATLGVSSTPGVPASSAGQTIVLPYNDRAAVTAAFAAHGDQIAALITEASPGNMGVVPPAPGFNAFLAETCTRHGALFISDEVMTGFRAAREGQWELDGKVEGWKPDLVTFGKVMGGGLPAAAFGGRADVMAMLSPAGPVYQAGTLSGNPIATTAGLTTLRLATDEVYARINRAADLITNGIGDALGKVGVAHAIQRTGTMFSVFFCDGPVTNFDEAKRTNDQAYAAFFHSMMSQGVYLPPSAYEAWFLSSAHDETAVAQVLEALPSAAEAAGRVIA
;
A
#
# COMPACT_ATOMS: atom_id res chain seq x y z
N MET A 1 17.95 26.36 4.14
CA MET A 1 19.34 25.91 3.94
C MET A 1 19.32 24.89 2.81
N THR A 2 20.08 25.12 1.75
CA THR A 2 20.27 24.14 0.68
C THR A 2 21.14 23.01 1.23
N TYR A 3 20.49 21.93 1.65
CA TYR A 3 21.15 20.67 1.97
C TYR A 3 21.85 20.16 0.70
N ASP A 4 23.16 19.89 0.77
CA ASP A 4 23.96 19.34 -0.32
C ASP A 4 23.56 17.87 -0.54
N PRO A 5 22.88 17.50 -1.64
CA PRO A 5 22.26 16.20 -1.76
C PRO A 5 23.32 15.16 -2.12
N ALA A 6 23.46 14.13 -1.29
CA ALA A 6 23.62 12.73 -1.69
C ALA A 6 24.22 12.45 -3.08
N GLY A 7 25.50 12.74 -3.28
CA GLY A 7 26.20 12.44 -4.54
C GLY A 7 25.72 13.27 -5.73
N SER A 8 26.64 13.72 -6.57
CA SER A 8 26.30 14.39 -7.83
C SER A 8 25.43 13.46 -8.69
N VAL A 9 24.23 13.89 -9.09
CA VAL A 9 23.28 13.12 -9.92
C VAL A 9 22.88 13.83 -11.23
N PRO A 10 23.84 14.28 -12.04
CA PRO A 10 23.58 15.09 -13.23
C PRO A 10 22.75 14.35 -14.29
N ALA A 11 22.85 13.03 -14.40
CA ALA A 11 22.05 12.25 -15.34
C ALA A 11 20.58 12.20 -14.87
N SER A 12 20.33 11.97 -13.58
CA SER A 12 18.99 12.04 -13.01
C SER A 12 18.38 13.44 -13.14
N GLU A 13 19.16 14.50 -12.91
CA GLU A 13 18.72 15.89 -13.12
C GLU A 13 18.35 16.17 -14.58
N ALA A 14 19.20 15.76 -15.53
CA ALA A 14 18.95 15.93 -16.95
C ALA A 14 17.69 15.16 -17.41
N LEU A 15 17.49 13.94 -16.90
CA LEU A 15 16.27 13.15 -17.16
C LEU A 15 15.04 13.81 -16.55
N PHE A 16 15.13 14.34 -15.32
CA PHE A 16 14.01 15.02 -14.68
C PHE A 16 13.64 16.32 -15.41
N ALA A 17 14.61 17.10 -15.89
CA ALA A 17 14.37 18.28 -16.70
C ALA A 17 13.63 17.93 -18.01
N ARG A 18 14.08 16.89 -18.72
CA ARG A 18 13.41 16.38 -19.92
C ARG A 18 12.00 15.86 -19.62
N ALA A 19 11.83 15.16 -18.50
CA ALA A 19 10.54 14.64 -18.08
C ALA A 19 9.55 15.76 -17.77
N ASN A 20 9.97 16.83 -17.06
CA ASN A 20 9.12 17.98 -16.77
C ASN A 20 8.59 18.69 -18.02
N ALA A 21 9.30 18.61 -19.14
CA ALA A 21 8.83 19.18 -20.40
C ALA A 21 7.67 18.39 -21.04
N VAL A 22 7.46 17.12 -20.68
CA VAL A 22 6.51 16.22 -21.38
C VAL A 22 5.61 15.38 -20.47
N ILE A 23 5.87 15.33 -19.17
CA ILE A 23 5.10 14.61 -18.15
C ILE A 23 4.70 15.61 -17.06
N PRO A 24 3.42 15.68 -16.63
CA PRO A 24 3.01 16.56 -15.54
C PRO A 24 3.84 16.33 -14.26
N GLY A 25 4.54 17.39 -13.80
CA GLY A 25 5.45 17.30 -12.65
C GLY A 25 6.66 16.37 -12.87
N GLY A 26 6.95 15.99 -14.11
CA GLY A 26 8.05 15.11 -14.48
C GLY A 26 7.88 13.64 -14.09
N VAL A 27 6.70 13.22 -13.62
CA VAL A 27 6.47 11.87 -13.07
C VAL A 27 5.10 11.29 -13.41
N ASN A 28 5.01 9.95 -13.51
CA ASN A 28 3.75 9.22 -13.73
C ASN A 28 3.00 8.86 -12.42
N SER A 29 3.53 9.27 -11.28
CA SER A 29 2.87 9.11 -9.97
C SER A 29 3.42 10.18 -9.01
N PRO A 30 2.57 10.97 -8.32
CA PRO A 30 2.99 12.18 -7.61
C PRO A 30 4.12 11.99 -6.60
N VAL A 31 4.08 10.92 -5.80
CA VAL A 31 5.07 10.65 -4.75
C VAL A 31 6.51 10.51 -5.29
N ARG A 32 6.66 10.15 -6.57
CA ARG A 32 7.97 9.99 -7.21
C ARG A 32 8.68 11.31 -7.49
N ALA A 33 7.98 12.45 -7.39
CA ALA A 33 8.56 13.77 -7.67
C ALA A 33 9.42 14.33 -6.53
N PHE A 34 9.53 13.61 -5.39
CA PHE A 34 10.20 14.08 -4.18
C PHE A 34 9.62 15.38 -3.61
N ALA A 35 8.38 15.76 -3.97
CA ALA A 35 7.80 17.02 -3.52
C ALA A 35 7.73 17.15 -1.99
N ALA A 36 7.54 16.03 -1.26
CA ALA A 36 7.47 16.02 0.20
C ALA A 36 8.83 16.13 0.91
N VAL A 37 9.92 15.73 0.24
CA VAL A 37 11.28 15.71 0.83
C VAL A 37 12.24 16.72 0.17
N GLY A 38 11.86 17.28 -0.97
CA GLY A 38 12.71 18.15 -1.79
C GLY A 38 13.84 17.41 -2.52
N GLY A 39 14.58 18.13 -3.36
CA GLY A 39 15.69 17.60 -4.15
C GLY A 39 15.26 16.95 -5.47
N THR A 40 16.20 16.25 -6.11
CA THR A 40 15.99 15.61 -7.42
C THR A 40 15.66 14.12 -7.26
N PRO A 41 14.55 13.62 -7.83
CA PRO A 41 14.25 12.18 -7.86
C PRO A 41 15.35 11.37 -8.55
N ARG A 42 15.69 10.20 -7.99
CA ARG A 42 16.62 9.26 -8.62
C ARG A 42 15.93 8.54 -9.78
N PHE A 43 16.45 8.69 -10.99
CA PHE A 43 16.01 7.92 -12.15
C PHE A 43 16.67 6.54 -12.10
N ILE A 44 15.90 5.49 -11.80
CA ILE A 44 16.44 4.14 -11.63
C ILE A 44 16.71 3.50 -12.99
N ALA A 45 17.94 3.01 -13.18
CA ALA A 45 18.38 2.30 -14.37
C ALA A 45 18.23 0.79 -14.23
N SER A 46 18.48 0.23 -13.05
CA SER A 46 18.32 -1.20 -12.77
C SER A 46 18.07 -1.48 -11.28
N ALA A 47 17.62 -2.70 -10.99
CA ALA A 47 17.36 -3.15 -9.63
C ALA A 47 17.65 -4.66 -9.51
N GLN A 48 18.28 -5.09 -8.42
CA GLN A 48 18.58 -6.49 -8.15
C GLN A 48 18.66 -6.77 -6.64
N GLY A 49 17.98 -7.81 -6.18
CA GLY A 49 17.93 -8.15 -4.76
C GLY A 49 17.33 -7.01 -3.93
N ALA A 50 18.06 -6.56 -2.92
CA ALA A 50 17.67 -5.41 -2.07
C ALA A 50 18.18 -4.06 -2.59
N TYR A 51 18.65 -3.96 -3.84
CA TYR A 51 19.36 -2.78 -4.32
C TYR A 51 18.74 -2.17 -5.58
N LEU A 52 18.78 -0.84 -5.63
CA LEU A 52 18.50 -0.01 -6.79
C LEU A 52 19.80 0.61 -7.30
N THR A 53 19.94 0.76 -8.62
CA THR A 53 21.02 1.52 -9.26
C THR A 53 20.41 2.64 -10.10
N ASP A 54 20.79 3.88 -9.84
CA ASP A 54 20.31 5.04 -10.60
C ASP A 54 21.05 5.25 -11.93
N ALA A 55 20.59 6.23 -12.72
CA ALA A 55 21.15 6.60 -14.02
C ALA A 55 22.59 7.16 -13.94
N ASP A 56 23.02 7.55 -12.74
CA ASP A 56 24.36 8.04 -12.43
C ASP A 56 25.28 6.91 -11.94
N GLY A 57 24.75 5.69 -11.77
CA GLY A 57 25.48 4.52 -11.32
C GLY A 57 25.58 4.39 -9.79
N ASN A 58 24.90 5.26 -9.03
CA ASN A 58 24.86 5.14 -7.59
C ASN A 58 23.96 3.97 -7.20
N ARG A 59 24.38 3.22 -6.17
CA ARG A 59 23.67 2.05 -5.67
C ARG A 59 23.08 2.33 -4.28
N TYR A 60 21.82 1.94 -4.09
CA TYR A 60 21.09 2.17 -2.84
C TYR A 60 20.46 0.88 -2.32
N VAL A 61 20.49 0.65 -1.00
CA VAL A 61 19.61 -0.33 -0.34
C VAL A 61 18.18 0.20 -0.43
N ASP A 62 17.24 -0.61 -0.90
CA ASP A 62 15.88 -0.20 -1.22
C ASP A 62 14.88 -0.57 -0.13
N LEU A 63 14.35 0.43 0.58
CA LEU A 63 13.28 0.26 1.57
C LEU A 63 11.90 0.68 1.03
N ILE A 64 11.79 0.88 -0.29
CA ILE A 64 10.53 1.16 -0.99
C ILE A 64 9.96 -0.14 -1.57
N CYS A 65 10.82 -1.02 -2.10
CA CYS A 65 10.41 -2.30 -2.73
C CYS A 65 9.30 -2.12 -3.79
N SER A 66 9.42 -1.06 -4.61
CA SER A 66 8.40 -0.64 -5.58
C SER A 66 7.03 -0.31 -4.97
N TRP A 67 7.02 0.23 -3.75
CA TRP A 67 5.84 0.50 -2.92
C TRP A 67 5.16 -0.76 -2.40
N GLY A 68 5.90 -1.86 -2.30
CA GLY A 68 5.43 -3.15 -1.81
C GLY A 68 5.73 -4.37 -2.70
N PRO A 69 5.43 -4.44 -3.99
CA PRO A 69 5.42 -5.69 -4.78
C PRO A 69 6.63 -6.62 -4.62
N MET A 70 7.82 -6.08 -4.37
CA MET A 70 9.10 -6.81 -4.35
C MET A 70 9.33 -7.58 -3.05
N LEU A 71 8.39 -8.45 -2.63
CA LEU A 71 8.52 -9.30 -1.43
C LEU A 71 9.80 -10.14 -1.45
N LEU A 72 10.15 -10.68 -2.62
CA LEU A 72 11.32 -11.53 -2.83
C LEU A 72 12.58 -10.73 -3.22
N GLY A 73 12.48 -9.41 -3.28
CA GLY A 73 13.49 -8.53 -3.85
C GLY A 73 13.35 -8.38 -5.37
N HIS A 74 14.15 -7.47 -5.92
CA HIS A 74 14.15 -7.18 -7.35
C HIS A 74 14.81 -8.31 -8.14
N ALA A 75 14.32 -8.55 -9.36
CA ALA A 75 14.94 -9.48 -10.29
C ALA A 75 15.13 -10.91 -9.72
N HIS A 76 14.19 -11.40 -8.91
CA HIS A 76 14.28 -12.75 -8.34
C HIS A 76 14.43 -13.80 -9.47
N PRO A 77 15.48 -14.65 -9.47
CA PRO A 77 15.83 -15.49 -10.62
C PRO A 77 14.68 -16.39 -11.10
N GLU A 78 13.96 -17.02 -10.18
CA GLU A 78 12.84 -17.91 -10.52
C GLU A 78 11.64 -17.17 -11.13
N VAL A 79 11.34 -15.97 -10.62
CA VAL A 79 10.25 -15.13 -11.17
C VAL A 79 10.65 -14.62 -12.56
N GLN A 80 11.89 -14.18 -12.74
CA GLN A 80 12.39 -13.78 -14.06
C GLN A 80 12.37 -14.93 -15.07
N ALA A 81 12.81 -16.13 -14.69
CA ALA A 81 12.80 -17.29 -15.55
C ALA A 81 11.37 -17.66 -15.98
N ALA A 82 10.42 -17.66 -15.04
CA ALA A 82 9.01 -17.93 -15.32
C ALA A 82 8.39 -16.89 -16.28
N VAL A 83 8.66 -15.59 -16.04
CA VAL A 83 8.21 -14.49 -16.89
C VAL A 83 8.84 -14.57 -18.29
N ALA A 84 10.16 -14.80 -18.38
CA ALA A 84 10.85 -14.94 -19.66
C ALA A 84 10.27 -16.10 -20.48
N ALA A 85 9.99 -17.24 -19.83
CA ALA A 85 9.34 -18.36 -20.48
C ALA A 85 7.91 -18.03 -20.92
N ALA A 86 7.16 -17.23 -20.16
CA ALA A 86 5.82 -16.78 -20.56
C ALA A 86 5.87 -15.86 -21.79
N ILE A 87 6.84 -14.94 -21.86
CA ILE A 87 7.02 -14.01 -22.98
C ILE A 87 7.20 -14.75 -24.32
N THR A 88 7.90 -15.89 -24.34
CA THR A 88 8.10 -16.65 -25.60
C THR A 88 6.81 -17.23 -26.18
N ARG A 89 5.74 -17.31 -25.38
CA ARG A 89 4.41 -17.75 -25.81
C ARG A 89 3.48 -16.59 -26.20
N GLY A 90 3.91 -15.34 -25.97
CA GLY A 90 3.13 -14.14 -26.19
C GLY A 90 2.67 -13.48 -24.87
N THR A 91 2.45 -12.17 -24.92
CA THR A 91 2.23 -11.36 -23.71
C THR A 91 0.76 -11.10 -23.38
N SER A 92 -0.15 -11.31 -24.34
CA SER A 92 -1.60 -11.18 -24.15
C SER A 92 -2.33 -11.92 -25.28
N TYR A 93 -3.49 -12.52 -24.96
CA TYR A 93 -4.27 -13.32 -25.92
C TYR A 93 -5.73 -12.87 -26.07
N GLY A 94 -6.27 -12.08 -25.14
CA GLY A 94 -7.71 -11.76 -25.12
C GLY A 94 -8.61 -12.97 -24.86
N ALA A 95 -8.06 -14.07 -24.34
CA ALA A 95 -8.74 -15.32 -24.04
C ALA A 95 -8.17 -15.95 -22.74
N PRO A 96 -8.94 -16.81 -22.04
CA PRO A 96 -8.51 -17.41 -20.78
C PRO A 96 -7.25 -18.28 -20.90
N THR A 97 -6.47 -18.31 -19.82
CA THR A 97 -5.19 -19.03 -19.74
C THR A 97 -5.05 -19.84 -18.45
N GLN A 98 -4.16 -20.84 -18.47
CA GLN A 98 -3.90 -21.68 -17.30
C GLN A 98 -3.34 -20.90 -16.09
N PRO A 99 -2.36 -19.96 -16.24
CA PRO A 99 -1.85 -19.20 -15.09
C PRO A 99 -2.91 -18.34 -14.39
N GLU A 100 -3.97 -17.91 -15.08
CA GLU A 100 -5.10 -17.22 -14.43
C GLU A 100 -5.81 -18.13 -13.43
N VAL A 101 -6.11 -19.38 -13.83
CA VAL A 101 -6.80 -20.34 -12.96
C VAL A 101 -5.93 -20.67 -11.76
N GLU A 102 -4.65 -21.01 -11.99
CA GLU A 102 -3.73 -21.39 -10.92
C GLU A 102 -3.50 -20.25 -9.92
N LEU A 103 -3.37 -19.00 -10.38
CA LEU A 103 -3.24 -17.86 -9.47
C LEU A 103 -4.53 -17.61 -8.68
N ALA A 104 -5.70 -17.79 -9.29
CA ALA A 104 -6.97 -17.66 -8.59
C ALA A 104 -7.11 -18.71 -7.49
N GLU A 105 -6.75 -19.96 -7.77
CA GLU A 105 -6.72 -21.06 -6.81
C GLU A 105 -5.72 -20.78 -5.67
N GLU A 106 -4.54 -20.25 -5.99
CA GLU A 106 -3.52 -19.88 -5.00
C GLU A 106 -4.03 -18.80 -4.02
N ILE A 107 -4.75 -17.78 -4.54
CA ILE A 107 -5.32 -16.72 -3.70
C ILE A 107 -6.47 -17.26 -2.83
N VAL A 108 -7.39 -18.02 -3.43
CA VAL A 108 -8.54 -18.62 -2.72
C VAL A 108 -8.07 -19.61 -1.66
N GLY A 109 -7.03 -20.40 -1.94
CA GLY A 109 -6.48 -21.37 -0.99
C GLY A 109 -5.75 -20.76 0.21
N ARG A 110 -5.38 -19.47 0.15
CA ARG A 110 -4.63 -18.77 1.22
C ARG A 110 -5.44 -17.74 1.99
N THR A 111 -6.53 -17.23 1.43
CA THR A 111 -7.25 -16.05 1.97
C THR A 111 -8.71 -16.40 2.26
N PRO A 112 -9.50 -15.57 2.96
CA PRO A 112 -10.88 -15.92 3.29
C PRO A 112 -11.86 -15.81 2.11
N VAL A 113 -11.39 -15.44 0.91
CA VAL A 113 -12.25 -15.26 -0.28
C VAL A 113 -12.59 -16.59 -0.94
N GLU A 114 -13.80 -16.69 -1.48
CA GLU A 114 -14.28 -17.91 -2.15
C GLU A 114 -14.15 -17.82 -3.68
N LYS A 115 -14.19 -16.60 -4.23
CA LYS A 115 -14.00 -16.29 -5.65
C LYS A 115 -13.20 -15.01 -5.82
N VAL A 116 -12.45 -14.90 -6.92
CA VAL A 116 -11.66 -13.71 -7.27
C VAL A 116 -11.86 -13.30 -8.73
N ARG A 117 -11.63 -12.02 -9.02
CA ARG A 117 -11.59 -11.44 -10.37
C ARG A 117 -10.32 -10.60 -10.50
N PHE A 118 -9.55 -10.86 -11.56
CA PHE A 118 -8.36 -10.06 -11.87
C PHE A 118 -8.70 -8.74 -12.58
N VAL A 119 -7.91 -7.73 -12.28
CA VAL A 119 -7.90 -6.38 -12.88
C VAL A 119 -6.45 -5.89 -12.99
N SER A 120 -6.21 -4.70 -13.54
CA SER A 120 -4.87 -4.20 -13.84
C SER A 120 -4.28 -3.28 -12.76
N SER A 121 -5.09 -2.78 -11.81
CA SER A 121 -4.59 -1.94 -10.72
C SER A 121 -5.42 -2.03 -9.43
N GLY A 122 -4.83 -1.63 -8.30
CA GLY A 122 -5.56 -1.52 -7.03
C GLY A 122 -6.77 -0.57 -7.12
N THR A 123 -6.65 0.53 -7.87
CA THR A 123 -7.78 1.44 -8.14
C THR A 123 -8.93 0.72 -8.87
N GLU A 124 -8.62 -0.15 -9.83
CA GLU A 124 -9.64 -0.95 -10.52
C GLU A 124 -10.28 -1.98 -9.60
N ALA A 125 -9.52 -2.54 -8.65
CA ALA A 125 -10.02 -3.50 -7.67
C ALA A 125 -11.02 -2.83 -6.72
N THR A 126 -10.66 -1.70 -6.12
CA THR A 126 -11.51 -0.97 -5.18
C THR A 126 -12.74 -0.36 -5.85
N MET A 127 -12.61 0.22 -7.05
CA MET A 127 -13.77 0.73 -7.78
C MET A 127 -14.77 -0.40 -8.11
N SER A 128 -14.25 -1.61 -8.41
CA SER A 128 -15.08 -2.76 -8.76
C SER A 128 -15.75 -3.35 -7.52
N ALA A 129 -15.02 -3.45 -6.40
CA ALA A 129 -15.57 -3.89 -5.12
C ALA A 129 -16.69 -2.97 -4.63
N ILE A 130 -16.52 -1.64 -4.75
CA ILE A 130 -17.56 -0.66 -4.39
C ILE A 130 -18.78 -0.80 -5.30
N ARG A 131 -18.58 -0.89 -6.62
CA ARG A 131 -19.68 -1.09 -7.56
C ARG A 131 -20.44 -2.39 -7.27
N LEU A 132 -19.72 -3.46 -6.95
CA LEU A 132 -20.29 -4.74 -6.58
C LEU A 132 -21.09 -4.65 -5.28
N ALA A 133 -20.57 -3.98 -4.25
CA ALA A 133 -21.29 -3.80 -3.00
C ALA A 133 -22.58 -3.01 -3.18
N ARG A 134 -22.56 -1.92 -3.96
CA ARG A 134 -23.76 -1.15 -4.32
C ARG A 134 -24.76 -2.01 -5.10
N GLY A 135 -24.30 -2.76 -6.09
CA GLY A 135 -25.14 -3.65 -6.89
C GLY A 135 -25.74 -4.81 -6.10
N PHE A 136 -25.02 -5.34 -5.11
CA PHE A 136 -25.48 -6.43 -4.25
C PHE A 136 -26.50 -5.96 -3.21
N THR A 137 -26.26 -4.79 -2.59
CA THR A 137 -27.10 -4.26 -1.50
C THR A 137 -28.26 -3.39 -1.99
N GLY A 138 -28.17 -2.83 -3.20
CA GLY A 138 -29.11 -1.84 -3.71
C GLY A 138 -28.99 -0.47 -3.03
N ARG A 139 -27.86 -0.20 -2.38
CA ARG A 139 -27.62 1.01 -1.57
C ARG A 139 -26.52 1.86 -2.18
N ASP A 140 -26.46 3.14 -1.80
CA ASP A 140 -25.56 4.10 -2.44
C ASP A 140 -24.33 4.49 -1.60
N LEU A 141 -24.50 4.60 -0.28
CA LEU A 141 -23.48 5.22 0.58
C LEU A 141 -22.32 4.27 0.85
N ILE A 142 -21.12 4.83 0.84
CA ILE A 142 -19.88 4.13 1.21
C ILE A 142 -19.27 4.84 2.41
N ILE A 143 -18.79 4.08 3.40
CA ILE A 143 -17.92 4.62 4.46
C ILE A 143 -16.47 4.33 4.11
N LYS A 144 -15.60 5.34 4.25
CA LYS A 144 -14.14 5.20 4.28
C LYS A 144 -13.56 5.95 5.48
N PHE A 145 -12.27 5.79 5.72
CA PHE A 145 -11.58 6.53 6.78
C PHE A 145 -10.64 7.61 6.24
N ALA A 146 -10.47 8.68 7.01
CA ALA A 146 -9.45 9.69 6.77
C ALA A 146 -8.05 9.08 6.90
N GLY A 147 -7.13 9.51 6.04
CA GLY A 147 -5.77 8.95 5.95
C GLY A 147 -5.66 7.68 5.11
N ASN A 148 -6.75 6.93 4.90
CA ASN A 148 -6.74 5.77 4.01
C ASN A 148 -6.81 6.17 2.52
N TYR A 149 -6.09 5.42 1.68
CA TYR A 149 -6.09 5.58 0.23
C TYR A 149 -6.46 4.27 -0.48
N HIS A 150 -7.46 4.36 -1.36
CA HIS A 150 -8.07 3.24 -2.06
C HIS A 150 -8.03 3.41 -3.58
N GLY A 151 -7.04 4.14 -4.10
CA GLY A 151 -7.01 4.55 -5.49
C GLY A 151 -7.81 5.84 -5.76
N HIS A 152 -7.81 6.26 -7.02
CA HIS A 152 -8.29 7.58 -7.45
C HIS A 152 -9.67 7.53 -8.15
N VAL A 153 -10.57 6.66 -7.69
CA VAL A 153 -11.96 6.68 -8.17
C VAL A 153 -12.71 7.83 -7.49
N ASP A 154 -13.52 8.55 -8.27
CA ASP A 154 -14.23 9.78 -7.84
C ASP A 154 -14.88 9.68 -6.46
N SER A 155 -15.61 8.59 -6.19
CA SER A 155 -16.30 8.41 -4.91
C SER A 155 -15.37 8.30 -3.71
N LEU A 156 -14.11 7.89 -3.89
CA LEU A 156 -13.13 7.76 -2.81
C LEU A 156 -12.24 8.99 -2.65
N LEU A 157 -12.25 9.90 -3.64
CA LEU A 157 -11.65 11.24 -3.61
C LEU A 157 -12.58 12.24 -2.87
N ALA A 158 -13.06 11.80 -1.71
CA ALA A 158 -13.88 12.58 -0.80
C ALA A 158 -13.10 12.91 0.48
N ALA A 159 -13.31 14.12 0.99
CA ALA A 159 -12.87 14.58 2.31
C ALA A 159 -14.08 14.69 3.26
N ALA A 160 -13.81 14.75 4.56
CA ALA A 160 -14.85 14.90 5.58
C ALA A 160 -15.65 16.20 5.35
N GLY A 161 -16.98 16.11 5.43
CA GLY A 161 -17.89 17.26 5.41
C GLY A 161 -17.88 18.03 6.74
N SER A 162 -18.71 19.08 6.86
CA SER A 162 -18.78 19.96 8.04
C SER A 162 -19.49 19.34 9.26
N GLY A 163 -19.15 18.09 9.59
CA GLY A 163 -19.60 17.38 10.79
C GLY A 163 -19.21 15.90 10.77
N LEU A 164 -19.06 15.30 11.95
CA LEU A 164 -18.84 13.85 12.08
C LEU A 164 -20.05 13.11 11.51
N ALA A 165 -19.81 12.16 10.59
CA ALA A 165 -20.84 11.44 9.83
C ALA A 165 -21.66 12.28 8.82
N THR A 166 -21.17 13.45 8.40
CA THR A 166 -21.75 14.18 7.26
C THR A 166 -21.28 13.60 5.92
N LEU A 167 -22.08 13.83 4.87
CA LEU A 167 -21.70 13.47 3.50
C LEU A 167 -20.42 14.18 3.09
N GLY A 168 -19.56 13.46 2.38
CA GLY A 168 -18.26 13.93 1.93
C GLY A 168 -18.36 15.08 0.95
N VAL A 169 -17.35 15.93 0.97
CA VAL A 169 -17.12 16.94 -0.05
C VAL A 169 -15.99 16.50 -0.96
N SER A 170 -15.98 16.98 -2.20
CA SER A 170 -14.89 16.67 -3.12
C SER A 170 -13.55 17.14 -2.54
N SER A 171 -12.55 16.26 -2.53
CA SER A 171 -11.18 16.61 -2.12
C SER A 171 -10.33 17.18 -3.27
N THR A 172 -10.84 17.17 -4.51
CA THR A 172 -10.10 17.62 -5.69
C THR A 172 -11.01 18.14 -6.81
N PRO A 173 -10.61 19.18 -7.56
CA PRO A 173 -11.32 19.58 -8.79
C PRO A 173 -11.51 18.39 -9.76
N GLY A 174 -12.63 18.40 -10.49
CA GLY A 174 -12.98 17.36 -11.47
C GLY A 174 -13.91 16.27 -10.95
N VAL A 175 -14.06 16.10 -9.64
CA VAL A 175 -15.02 15.17 -9.03
C VAL A 175 -16.36 15.86 -8.78
N PRO A 176 -17.48 15.37 -9.37
CA PRO A 176 -18.80 15.95 -9.12
C PRO A 176 -19.21 15.84 -7.65
N ALA A 177 -19.87 16.87 -7.14
CA ALA A 177 -20.40 16.87 -5.77
C ALA A 177 -21.36 15.69 -5.51
N SER A 178 -22.10 15.24 -6.52
CA SER A 178 -22.97 14.06 -6.44
C SER A 178 -22.20 12.76 -6.22
N SER A 179 -20.96 12.65 -6.68
CA SER A 179 -20.12 11.47 -6.46
C SER A 179 -19.49 11.48 -5.08
N ALA A 180 -18.90 12.62 -4.68
CA ALA A 180 -18.30 12.78 -3.36
C ALA A 180 -19.34 12.69 -2.23
N GLY A 181 -20.55 13.21 -2.46
CA GLY A 181 -21.67 13.18 -1.52
C GLY A 181 -22.25 11.77 -1.28
N GLN A 182 -21.80 10.74 -1.99
CA GLN A 182 -22.16 9.34 -1.71
C GLN A 182 -21.14 8.63 -0.80
N THR A 183 -20.20 9.38 -0.22
CA THR A 183 -19.16 8.83 0.64
C THR A 183 -19.13 9.54 1.98
N ILE A 184 -19.15 8.79 3.07
CA ILE A 184 -18.97 9.28 4.43
C ILE A 184 -17.50 9.02 4.82
N VAL A 185 -16.80 10.05 5.28
CA VAL A 185 -15.40 9.94 5.72
C VAL A 185 -15.35 10.05 7.24
N LEU A 186 -14.83 9.02 7.91
CA LEU A 186 -14.73 8.94 9.36
C LEU A 186 -13.27 8.96 9.84
N PRO A 187 -12.98 9.36 11.09
CA PRO A 187 -11.66 9.17 11.68
C PRO A 187 -11.33 7.67 11.80
N TYR A 188 -10.12 7.27 11.38
CA TYR A 188 -9.66 5.88 11.56
C TYR A 188 -9.52 5.52 13.05
N ASN A 189 -9.76 4.26 13.41
CA ASN A 189 -9.81 3.76 14.80
C ASN A 189 -10.89 4.36 15.71
N ASP A 190 -11.81 5.19 15.21
CA ASP A 190 -12.92 5.77 15.99
C ASP A 190 -14.20 4.92 15.90
N ARG A 191 -14.41 4.07 16.91
CA ARG A 191 -15.61 3.23 17.02
C ARG A 191 -16.90 4.06 17.20
N ALA A 192 -16.82 5.18 17.93
CA ALA A 192 -17.99 6.00 18.21
C ALA A 192 -18.49 6.69 16.94
N ALA A 193 -17.58 7.19 16.09
CA ALA A 193 -17.91 7.76 14.79
C ALA A 193 -18.56 6.72 13.87
N VAL A 194 -18.05 5.49 13.84
CA VAL A 194 -18.65 4.39 13.07
C VAL A 194 -20.06 4.07 13.59
N THR A 195 -20.23 3.88 14.90
CA THR A 195 -21.54 3.62 15.50
C THR A 195 -22.55 4.73 15.18
N ALA A 196 -22.13 6.01 15.27
CA ALA A 196 -22.98 7.14 14.95
C ALA A 196 -23.39 7.17 13.46
N ALA A 197 -22.45 6.91 12.55
CA ALA A 197 -22.72 6.87 11.11
C ALA A 197 -23.71 5.75 10.74
N PHE A 198 -23.54 4.55 11.29
CA PHE A 198 -24.47 3.45 11.06
C PHE A 198 -25.83 3.66 11.74
N ALA A 199 -25.88 4.33 12.90
CA ALA A 199 -27.15 4.72 13.50
C ALA A 199 -27.93 5.73 12.64
N ALA A 200 -27.23 6.66 11.99
CA ALA A 200 -27.85 7.69 11.14
C ALA A 200 -28.19 7.18 9.73
N HIS A 201 -27.37 6.31 9.16
CA HIS A 201 -27.40 5.97 7.72
C HIS A 201 -27.38 4.46 7.42
N GLY A 202 -27.51 3.58 8.42
CA GLY A 202 -27.34 2.13 8.29
C GLY A 202 -27.98 1.49 7.06
N ASP A 203 -29.27 1.80 6.83
CA ASP A 203 -30.05 1.23 5.72
C ASP A 203 -29.67 1.77 4.33
N GLN A 204 -28.86 2.83 4.28
CA GLN A 204 -28.37 3.47 3.06
C GLN A 204 -26.91 3.13 2.76
N ILE A 205 -26.19 2.49 3.69
CA ILE A 205 -24.78 2.13 3.54
C ILE A 205 -24.68 0.79 2.81
N ALA A 206 -24.07 0.83 1.61
CA ALA A 206 -23.75 -0.34 0.82
C ALA A 206 -22.53 -1.08 1.36
N ALA A 207 -21.50 -0.33 1.73
CA ALA A 207 -20.27 -0.90 2.26
C ALA A 207 -19.48 0.09 3.11
N LEU A 208 -18.62 -0.48 3.95
CA LEU A 208 -17.52 0.21 4.60
C LEU A 208 -16.21 -0.39 4.07
N ILE A 209 -15.31 0.47 3.59
CA ILE A 209 -13.98 0.10 3.11
C ILE A 209 -12.90 0.68 4.03
N THR A 210 -11.90 -0.13 4.35
CA THR A 210 -10.70 0.29 5.09
C THR A 210 -9.47 -0.37 4.54
N GLU A 211 -8.31 0.28 4.65
CA GLU A 211 -7.05 -0.46 4.56
C GLU A 211 -7.05 -1.42 5.75
N ALA A 212 -6.75 -2.69 5.51
CA ALA A 212 -6.78 -3.69 6.58
C ALA A 212 -5.85 -3.29 7.73
N SER A 213 -4.68 -2.76 7.36
CA SER A 213 -3.89 -1.86 8.19
C SER A 213 -3.38 -0.71 7.30
N PRO A 214 -3.70 0.55 7.62
CA PRO A 214 -3.23 1.71 6.89
C PRO A 214 -1.72 1.72 6.67
N GLY A 215 -1.30 2.05 5.45
CA GLY A 215 0.09 2.34 5.12
C GLY A 215 0.30 3.63 4.32
N ASN A 216 -0.78 4.29 3.86
CA ASN A 216 -0.74 5.57 3.13
C ASN A 216 -0.80 6.81 4.05
N MET A 217 -0.81 6.61 5.36
CA MET A 217 -0.64 7.65 6.38
C MET A 217 0.54 7.34 7.31
N GLY A 218 1.52 6.63 6.77
CA GLY A 218 2.42 5.76 7.52
C GLY A 218 1.67 4.50 7.97
N VAL A 219 2.42 3.56 8.54
CA VAL A 219 1.85 2.35 9.14
C VAL A 219 1.10 2.74 10.41
N VAL A 220 -0.21 2.56 10.43
CA VAL A 220 -1.05 2.80 11.60
C VAL A 220 -1.92 1.56 11.82
N PRO A 221 -1.49 0.59 12.63
CA PRO A 221 -2.23 -0.65 12.82
C PRO A 221 -3.65 -0.42 13.37
N PRO A 222 -4.62 -1.29 13.04
CA PRO A 222 -5.93 -1.27 13.68
C PRO A 222 -5.76 -1.44 15.19
N ALA A 223 -6.52 -0.66 15.96
CA ALA A 223 -6.62 -0.91 17.40
C ALA A 223 -7.17 -2.34 17.64
N PRO A 224 -6.81 -3.01 18.75
CA PRO A 224 -7.27 -4.37 19.02
C PRO A 224 -8.78 -4.54 18.83
N GLY A 225 -9.21 -5.51 18.03
CA GLY A 225 -10.62 -5.78 17.69
C GLY A 225 -11.31 -4.68 16.88
N PHE A 226 -10.60 -3.72 16.26
CA PHE A 226 -11.23 -2.66 15.47
C PHE A 226 -11.84 -3.24 14.18
N ASN A 227 -11.08 -4.02 13.43
CA ASN A 227 -11.56 -4.66 12.20
C ASN A 227 -12.70 -5.66 12.48
N ALA A 228 -12.64 -6.44 13.57
CA ALA A 228 -13.76 -7.28 14.01
C ALA A 228 -15.05 -6.47 14.20
N PHE A 229 -14.96 -5.35 14.91
CA PHE A 229 -16.09 -4.46 15.12
C PHE A 229 -16.63 -3.86 13.83
N LEU A 230 -15.78 -3.53 12.86
CA LEU A 230 -16.23 -3.06 11.55
C LEU A 230 -17.01 -4.16 10.83
N ALA A 231 -16.47 -5.38 10.77
CA ALA A 231 -17.12 -6.54 10.15
C ALA A 231 -18.48 -6.86 10.79
N GLU A 232 -18.54 -6.90 12.13
CA GLU A 232 -19.78 -7.11 12.87
C GLU A 232 -20.79 -5.99 12.65
N THR A 233 -20.34 -4.74 12.62
CA THR A 233 -21.22 -3.59 12.40
C THR A 233 -21.82 -3.63 11.00
N CYS A 234 -21.02 -3.89 9.96
CA CYS A 234 -21.51 -4.10 8.61
C CYS A 234 -22.56 -5.21 8.55
N THR A 235 -22.25 -6.37 9.16
CA THR A 235 -23.16 -7.52 9.23
C THR A 235 -24.51 -7.16 9.86
N ARG A 236 -24.50 -6.47 11.02
CA ARG A 236 -25.74 -6.08 11.72
C ARG A 236 -26.64 -5.14 10.91
N HIS A 237 -26.05 -4.32 10.04
CA HIS A 237 -26.78 -3.34 9.23
C HIS A 237 -27.00 -3.79 7.77
N GLY A 238 -26.55 -4.98 7.39
CA GLY A 238 -26.65 -5.49 6.01
C GLY A 238 -25.78 -4.73 5.00
N ALA A 239 -24.75 -4.02 5.47
CA ALA A 239 -23.70 -3.45 4.62
C ALA A 239 -22.59 -4.49 4.41
N LEU A 240 -21.79 -4.36 3.35
CA LEU A 240 -20.62 -5.21 3.15
C LEU A 240 -19.36 -4.61 3.80
N PHE A 241 -18.55 -5.46 4.41
CA PHE A 241 -17.20 -5.09 4.85
C PHE A 241 -16.17 -5.37 3.75
N ILE A 242 -15.49 -4.32 3.29
CA ILE A 242 -14.42 -4.40 2.28
C ILE A 242 -13.08 -4.19 2.97
N SER A 243 -12.26 -5.24 3.02
CA SER A 243 -10.88 -5.16 3.49
C SER A 243 -9.96 -4.83 2.31
N ASP A 244 -9.41 -3.62 2.28
CA ASP A 244 -8.41 -3.25 1.28
C ASP A 244 -7.03 -3.76 1.67
N GLU A 245 -6.66 -4.88 1.02
CA GLU A 245 -5.39 -5.58 1.19
C GLU A 245 -4.46 -5.35 -0.01
N VAL A 246 -4.66 -4.28 -0.79
CA VAL A 246 -3.77 -3.96 -1.92
C VAL A 246 -2.33 -3.74 -1.44
N MET A 247 -2.14 -3.22 -0.23
CA MET A 247 -0.82 -3.07 0.39
C MET A 247 -0.44 -4.23 1.31
N THR A 248 -1.35 -4.65 2.19
CA THR A 248 -1.08 -5.63 3.24
C THR A 248 -1.15 -7.08 2.77
N GLY A 249 -1.92 -7.37 1.72
CA GLY A 249 -2.14 -8.72 1.18
C GLY A 249 -0.82 -9.35 0.73
N PHE A 250 -0.51 -10.53 1.27
CA PHE A 250 0.74 -11.26 1.04
C PHE A 250 2.01 -10.47 1.42
N ARG A 251 1.86 -9.39 2.18
CA ARG A 251 2.94 -8.49 2.59
C ARG A 251 3.06 -8.50 4.10
N ALA A 252 2.02 -8.06 4.81
CA ALA A 252 2.03 -8.02 6.26
C ALA A 252 2.32 -9.41 6.84
N ALA A 253 1.61 -10.42 6.32
CA ALA A 253 1.87 -11.84 6.53
C ALA A 253 1.50 -12.64 5.27
N ARG A 254 1.59 -13.98 5.35
CA ARG A 254 1.35 -14.89 4.21
C ARG A 254 -0.06 -14.78 3.67
N GLU A 255 -1.05 -14.60 4.54
CA GLU A 255 -2.46 -14.47 4.20
C GLU A 255 -2.93 -13.00 4.24
N GLY A 256 -1.98 -12.04 4.35
CA GLY A 256 -2.27 -10.61 4.47
C GLY A 256 -2.40 -10.14 5.92
N GLN A 257 -2.98 -8.95 6.12
CA GLN A 257 -3.31 -8.46 7.46
C GLN A 257 -4.34 -9.35 8.13
N TRP A 258 -5.29 -9.92 7.36
CA TRP A 258 -6.29 -10.84 7.88
C TRP A 258 -5.71 -12.01 8.68
N GLU A 259 -4.50 -12.48 8.36
CA GLU A 259 -3.82 -13.51 9.16
C GLU A 259 -3.57 -13.06 10.60
N LEU A 260 -3.20 -11.79 10.77
CA LEU A 260 -2.72 -11.20 12.01
C LEU A 260 -3.88 -10.81 12.94
N ASP A 261 -5.05 -10.47 12.38
CA ASP A 261 -6.23 -10.11 13.15
C ASP A 261 -7.44 -11.00 12.82
N GLY A 262 -7.99 -10.99 11.61
CA GLY A 262 -9.26 -11.64 11.28
C GLY A 262 -9.29 -13.14 11.50
N LYS A 263 -8.21 -13.84 11.17
CA LYS A 263 -8.07 -15.28 11.45
C LYS A 263 -7.99 -15.57 12.94
N VAL A 264 -7.36 -14.67 13.72
CA VAL A 264 -7.20 -14.80 15.18
C VAL A 264 -8.50 -14.46 15.90
N GLU A 265 -9.19 -13.41 15.47
CA GLU A 265 -10.41 -12.86 16.07
C GLU A 265 -11.68 -13.56 15.55
N GLY A 266 -11.59 -14.32 14.45
CA GLY A 266 -12.68 -15.13 13.90
C GLY A 266 -13.65 -14.39 12.97
N TRP A 267 -13.27 -13.23 12.44
CA TRP A 267 -14.08 -12.49 11.45
C TRP A 267 -13.56 -12.68 10.02
N LYS A 268 -14.44 -12.44 9.05
CA LYS A 268 -14.10 -12.47 7.62
C LYS A 268 -14.68 -11.25 6.92
N PRO A 269 -13.94 -10.63 5.98
CA PRO A 269 -14.48 -9.59 5.13
C PRO A 269 -15.43 -10.19 4.07
N ASP A 270 -16.42 -9.41 3.64
CA ASP A 270 -17.31 -9.82 2.55
C ASP A 270 -16.59 -9.71 1.19
N LEU A 271 -15.74 -8.70 1.05
CA LEU A 271 -14.90 -8.46 -0.11
C LEU A 271 -13.47 -8.08 0.32
N VAL A 272 -12.50 -8.48 -0.49
CA VAL A 272 -11.08 -8.13 -0.32
C VAL A 272 -10.53 -7.61 -1.64
N THR A 273 -9.72 -6.56 -1.59
CA THR A 273 -8.94 -6.09 -2.75
C THR A 273 -7.47 -6.43 -2.58
N PHE A 274 -6.84 -6.92 -3.64
CA PHE A 274 -5.45 -7.33 -3.69
C PHE A 274 -4.71 -6.60 -4.81
N GLY A 275 -3.41 -6.45 -4.65
CA GLY A 275 -2.53 -5.91 -5.67
C GLY A 275 -1.07 -6.14 -5.29
N LYS A 276 -0.19 -5.31 -5.83
CA LYS A 276 1.23 -5.26 -5.48
C LYS A 276 1.92 -6.63 -5.48
N VAL A 277 2.08 -7.27 -4.31
CA VAL A 277 2.74 -8.59 -4.19
C VAL A 277 2.03 -9.64 -5.03
N MET A 278 0.70 -9.58 -5.11
CA MET A 278 -0.10 -10.48 -5.93
C MET A 278 0.34 -10.46 -7.41
N GLY A 279 0.79 -9.31 -7.92
CA GLY A 279 1.25 -9.16 -9.30
C GLY A 279 2.74 -9.45 -9.52
N GLY A 280 3.51 -9.79 -8.47
CA GLY A 280 4.94 -10.10 -8.59
C GLY A 280 5.78 -8.97 -9.23
N GLY A 281 5.37 -7.71 -9.04
CA GLY A 281 6.03 -6.54 -9.64
C GLY A 281 5.44 -6.06 -10.97
N LEU A 282 4.46 -6.76 -11.53
CA LEU A 282 3.75 -6.37 -12.76
C LEU A 282 2.40 -5.71 -12.43
N PRO A 283 1.85 -4.88 -13.34
CA PRO A 283 0.50 -4.33 -13.19
C PRO A 283 -0.56 -5.44 -13.19
N ALA A 284 -0.94 -5.85 -11.98
CA ALA A 284 -2.04 -6.76 -11.72
C ALA A 284 -2.60 -6.51 -10.31
N ALA A 285 -3.90 -6.68 -10.22
CA ALA A 285 -4.67 -6.57 -8.99
C ALA A 285 -5.86 -7.54 -9.08
N ALA A 286 -6.55 -7.73 -7.97
CA ALA A 286 -7.74 -8.55 -7.91
C ALA A 286 -8.71 -8.00 -6.88
N PHE A 287 -9.98 -8.34 -7.04
CA PHE A 287 -10.93 -8.25 -5.94
C PHE A 287 -11.68 -9.58 -5.84
N GLY A 288 -12.00 -9.99 -4.63
CA GLY A 288 -12.64 -11.27 -4.36
C GLY A 288 -13.46 -11.22 -3.09
N GLY A 289 -14.16 -12.30 -2.78
CA GLY A 289 -14.95 -12.38 -1.56
C GLY A 289 -15.91 -13.54 -1.57
N ARG A 290 -17.01 -13.36 -0.85
CA ARG A 290 -18.10 -14.34 -0.72
C ARG A 290 -18.71 -14.67 -2.09
N ALA A 291 -19.00 -15.94 -2.34
CA ALA A 291 -19.36 -16.45 -3.65
C ALA A 291 -20.70 -15.90 -4.18
N ASP A 292 -21.64 -15.59 -3.30
CA ASP A 292 -22.93 -14.97 -3.61
C ASP A 292 -22.77 -13.51 -4.04
N VAL A 293 -21.92 -12.75 -3.35
CA VAL A 293 -21.59 -11.36 -3.73
C VAL A 293 -20.88 -11.36 -5.09
N MET A 294 -19.86 -12.20 -5.26
CA MET A 294 -19.10 -12.29 -6.51
C MET A 294 -19.93 -12.81 -7.69
N ALA A 295 -21.02 -13.55 -7.45
CA ALA A 295 -21.93 -14.03 -8.49
C ALA A 295 -22.74 -12.89 -9.16
N MET A 296 -22.80 -11.70 -8.55
CA MET A 296 -23.43 -10.52 -9.16
C MET A 296 -22.61 -9.92 -10.31
N LEU A 297 -21.34 -10.29 -10.47
CA LEU A 297 -20.50 -9.80 -11.57
C LEU A 297 -20.86 -10.43 -12.91
N SER A 298 -20.86 -9.61 -13.96
CA SER A 298 -20.87 -10.08 -15.34
C SER A 298 -19.70 -11.05 -15.60
N PRO A 299 -19.91 -12.15 -16.36
CA PRO A 299 -21.14 -12.53 -17.06
C PRO A 299 -22.17 -13.33 -16.23
N ALA A 300 -21.88 -13.65 -14.96
CA ALA A 300 -22.78 -14.44 -14.11
C ALA A 300 -23.98 -13.62 -13.59
N GLY A 301 -23.77 -12.32 -13.35
CA GLY A 301 -24.78 -11.40 -12.84
C GLY A 301 -24.75 -10.03 -13.53
N PRO A 302 -25.57 -9.08 -13.05
CA PRO A 302 -25.83 -7.82 -13.74
C PRO A 302 -24.77 -6.73 -13.53
N VAL A 303 -23.87 -6.87 -12.55
CA VAL A 303 -22.86 -5.83 -12.25
C VAL A 303 -21.70 -5.93 -13.24
N TYR A 304 -21.55 -4.90 -14.06
CA TYR A 304 -20.55 -4.88 -15.12
C TYR A 304 -19.14 -4.55 -14.60
N GLN A 305 -18.18 -5.40 -14.97
CA GLN A 305 -16.75 -5.16 -14.89
C GLN A 305 -16.08 -5.94 -16.03
N ALA A 306 -15.20 -5.27 -16.75
CA ALA A 306 -14.34 -5.86 -17.78
C ALA A 306 -13.00 -5.13 -17.81
N GLY A 307 -11.99 -5.77 -18.37
CA GLY A 307 -10.68 -5.15 -18.62
C GLY A 307 -9.90 -5.94 -19.65
N THR A 308 -9.45 -5.26 -20.71
CA THR A 308 -8.80 -5.91 -21.88
C THR A 308 -7.54 -6.68 -21.52
N LEU A 309 -6.79 -6.22 -20.52
CA LEU A 309 -5.53 -6.81 -20.07
C LEU A 309 -5.63 -7.51 -18.70
N SER A 310 -6.85 -7.61 -18.16
CA SER A 310 -7.10 -8.35 -16.92
C SER A 310 -6.75 -9.82 -17.12
N GLY A 311 -6.02 -10.42 -16.16
CA GLY A 311 -5.60 -11.81 -16.26
C GLY A 311 -4.48 -12.09 -17.28
N ASN A 312 -3.77 -11.07 -17.78
CA ASN A 312 -2.72 -11.31 -18.78
C ASN A 312 -1.66 -12.34 -18.30
N PRO A 313 -1.18 -13.23 -19.19
CA PRO A 313 -0.36 -14.38 -18.83
C PRO A 313 0.97 -14.01 -18.19
N ILE A 314 1.51 -12.81 -18.45
CA ILE A 314 2.78 -12.35 -17.88
C ILE A 314 2.60 -12.04 -16.40
N ALA A 315 1.63 -11.19 -16.07
CA ALA A 315 1.40 -10.78 -14.69
C ALA A 315 0.87 -11.94 -13.82
N THR A 316 0.02 -12.81 -14.37
CA THR A 316 -0.47 -13.98 -13.63
C THR A 316 0.63 -15.01 -13.38
N THR A 317 1.54 -15.22 -14.34
CA THR A 317 2.74 -16.06 -14.12
C THR A 317 3.67 -15.47 -13.06
N ALA A 318 3.96 -14.16 -13.12
CA ALA A 318 4.81 -13.48 -12.15
C ALA A 318 4.21 -13.56 -10.73
N GLY A 319 2.92 -13.27 -10.62
CA GLY A 319 2.15 -13.34 -9.38
C GLY A 319 2.15 -14.73 -8.78
N LEU A 320 1.78 -15.74 -9.56
CA LEU A 320 1.73 -17.14 -9.12
C LEU A 320 3.10 -17.62 -8.62
N THR A 321 4.15 -17.34 -9.38
CA THR A 321 5.52 -17.72 -8.98
C THR A 321 5.92 -17.01 -7.69
N THR A 322 5.59 -15.73 -7.55
CA THR A 322 5.86 -14.95 -6.34
C THR A 322 5.14 -15.53 -5.12
N LEU A 323 3.83 -15.83 -5.24
CA LEU A 323 3.05 -16.36 -4.11
C LEU A 323 3.49 -17.77 -3.71
N ARG A 324 3.86 -18.64 -4.67
CA ARG A 324 4.42 -19.97 -4.38
C ARG A 324 5.75 -19.89 -3.62
N LEU A 325 6.59 -18.89 -3.94
CA LEU A 325 7.87 -18.64 -3.27
C LEU A 325 7.72 -17.86 -1.95
N ALA A 326 6.56 -17.26 -1.68
CA ALA A 326 6.28 -16.56 -0.42
C ALA A 326 5.99 -17.57 0.70
N THR A 327 7.04 -18.24 1.18
CA THR A 327 7.01 -19.22 2.26
C THR A 327 7.18 -18.57 3.64
N ASP A 328 6.94 -19.32 4.71
CA ASP A 328 7.10 -18.82 6.08
C ASP A 328 8.54 -18.37 6.37
N GLU A 329 9.54 -19.01 5.75
CA GLU A 329 10.94 -18.60 5.85
C GLU A 329 11.21 -17.23 5.22
N VAL A 330 10.52 -16.90 4.13
CA VAL A 330 10.59 -15.58 3.49
C VAL A 330 10.08 -14.52 4.46
N TYR A 331 8.89 -14.70 5.04
CA TYR A 331 8.33 -13.74 6.00
C TYR A 331 9.18 -13.66 7.28
N ALA A 332 9.69 -14.79 7.78
CA ALA A 332 10.58 -14.82 8.94
C ALA A 332 11.89 -14.04 8.69
N ARG A 333 12.47 -14.15 7.49
CA ARG A 333 13.66 -13.37 7.11
C ARG A 333 13.38 -11.88 7.06
N ILE A 334 12.27 -11.48 6.45
CA ILE A 334 11.88 -10.07 6.37
C ILE A 334 11.62 -9.51 7.77
N ASN A 335 10.92 -10.26 8.63
CA ASN A 335 10.65 -9.83 10.00
C ASN A 335 11.92 -9.62 10.82
N ARG A 336 12.92 -10.51 10.72
CA ARG A 336 14.22 -10.32 11.40
C ARG A 336 14.93 -9.05 10.93
N ALA A 337 14.94 -8.78 9.63
CA ALA A 337 15.54 -7.56 9.10
C ALA A 337 14.78 -6.31 9.57
N ALA A 338 13.45 -6.36 9.59
CA ALA A 338 12.62 -5.29 10.09
C ALA A 338 12.88 -5.03 11.58
N ASP A 339 12.97 -6.07 12.42
CA ASP A 339 13.28 -5.94 13.86
C ASP A 339 14.60 -5.20 14.09
N LEU A 340 15.65 -5.63 13.40
CA LEU A 340 16.97 -5.02 13.49
C LEU A 340 16.94 -3.54 13.09
N ILE A 341 16.32 -3.24 11.94
CA ILE A 341 16.25 -1.86 11.42
C ILE A 341 15.39 -0.98 12.33
N THR A 342 14.21 -1.44 12.77
CA THR A 342 13.35 -0.64 13.66
C THR A 342 14.00 -0.37 15.00
N ASN A 343 14.68 -1.35 15.59
CA ASN A 343 15.43 -1.16 16.83
C ASN A 343 16.58 -0.18 16.63
N GLY A 344 17.34 -0.32 15.55
CA GLY A 344 18.43 0.59 15.21
C GLY A 344 17.96 2.03 15.02
N ILE A 345 16.82 2.25 14.34
CA ILE A 345 16.23 3.58 14.16
C ILE A 345 15.87 4.18 15.52
N GLY A 346 15.20 3.40 16.37
CA GLY A 346 14.80 3.86 17.71
C GLY A 346 16.01 4.26 18.57
N ASP A 347 17.05 3.42 18.56
CA ASP A 347 18.30 3.69 19.28
C ASP A 347 19.01 4.95 18.76
N ALA A 348 19.10 5.10 17.43
CA ALA A 348 19.80 6.24 16.82
C ALA A 348 19.09 7.57 17.10
N LEU A 349 17.76 7.63 16.90
CA LEU A 349 16.96 8.83 17.17
C LEU A 349 16.91 9.13 18.67
N GLY A 350 16.79 8.10 19.52
CA GLY A 350 16.80 8.24 20.97
C GLY A 350 18.11 8.82 21.51
N LYS A 351 19.27 8.39 20.97
CA LYS A 351 20.60 8.90 21.39
C LYS A 351 20.78 10.39 21.17
N VAL A 352 20.14 10.96 20.15
CA VAL A 352 20.21 12.41 19.83
C VAL A 352 18.99 13.18 20.35
N GLY A 353 18.13 12.54 21.14
CA GLY A 353 16.96 13.19 21.77
C GLY A 353 15.84 13.56 20.80
N VAL A 354 15.75 12.91 19.62
CA VAL A 354 14.66 13.14 18.67
C VAL A 354 13.44 12.32 19.08
N ALA A 355 12.34 13.00 19.38
CA ALA A 355 11.04 12.39 19.61
C ALA A 355 10.57 11.62 18.36
N HIS A 356 10.17 10.36 18.55
CA HIS A 356 9.74 9.51 17.46
C HIS A 356 8.75 8.43 17.91
N ALA A 357 7.96 7.95 16.96
CA ALA A 357 7.12 6.77 17.11
C ALA A 357 7.36 5.83 15.93
N ILE A 358 7.66 4.57 16.23
CA ILE A 358 7.79 3.51 15.22
C ILE A 358 6.55 2.65 15.31
N GLN A 359 5.83 2.55 14.21
CA GLN A 359 4.63 1.72 14.09
C GLN A 359 4.86 0.59 13.11
N ARG A 360 4.25 -0.56 13.39
CA ARG A 360 4.49 -1.80 12.65
C ARG A 360 3.25 -2.68 12.60
N THR A 361 3.04 -3.32 11.45
CA THR A 361 2.16 -4.48 11.30
C THR A 361 2.85 -5.54 10.45
N GLY A 362 2.97 -6.76 10.98
CA GLY A 362 3.72 -7.82 10.32
C GLY A 362 5.10 -7.36 9.85
N THR A 363 5.37 -7.46 8.55
CA THR A 363 6.63 -7.02 7.94
C THR A 363 6.72 -5.52 7.59
N MET A 364 5.62 -4.78 7.66
CA MET A 364 5.54 -3.36 7.30
C MET A 364 5.77 -2.47 8.51
N PHE A 365 6.56 -1.41 8.37
CA PHE A 365 6.74 -0.43 9.45
C PHE A 365 6.88 0.99 8.89
N SER A 366 6.82 2.00 9.76
CA SER A 366 7.14 3.39 9.42
C SER A 366 7.61 4.14 10.65
N VAL A 367 8.17 5.34 10.45
CA VAL A 367 8.75 6.17 11.52
C VAL A 367 8.12 7.55 11.44
N PHE A 368 7.49 7.97 12.53
CA PHE A 368 6.96 9.32 12.71
C PHE A 368 7.90 10.11 13.61
N PHE A 369 8.17 11.36 13.23
CA PHE A 369 9.03 12.29 13.97
C PHE A 369 8.16 13.17 14.87
N CYS A 370 7.54 12.55 15.87
CA CYS A 370 6.64 13.21 16.83
C CYS A 370 6.62 12.49 18.19
N ASP A 371 6.07 13.17 19.20
CA ASP A 371 5.88 12.60 20.53
C ASP A 371 4.63 11.72 20.64
N GLY A 372 4.74 10.62 21.39
CA GLY A 372 3.60 9.77 21.74
C GLY A 372 3.12 8.86 20.60
N PRO A 373 2.09 8.04 20.87
CA PRO A 373 1.61 7.06 19.90
C PRO A 373 0.95 7.71 18.68
N VAL A 374 0.95 6.98 17.55
CA VAL A 374 0.25 7.37 16.32
C VAL A 374 -0.77 6.30 15.95
N THR A 375 -2.02 6.53 16.32
CA THR A 375 -3.13 5.58 16.22
C THR A 375 -4.20 5.99 15.21
N ASN A 376 -4.09 7.19 14.64
CA ASN A 376 -5.01 7.72 13.64
C ASN A 376 -4.32 8.78 12.78
N PHE A 377 -5.03 9.28 11.77
CA PHE A 377 -4.49 10.26 10.82
C PHE A 377 -4.17 11.62 11.44
N ASP A 378 -4.95 12.07 12.43
CA ASP A 378 -4.68 13.35 13.10
C ASP A 378 -3.37 13.31 13.89
N GLU A 379 -3.09 12.17 14.52
CA GLU A 379 -1.82 11.94 15.21
C GLU A 379 -0.65 11.77 14.22
N ALA A 380 -0.86 11.14 13.07
CA ALA A 380 0.17 10.97 12.04
C ALA A 380 0.66 12.32 11.50
N LYS A 381 -0.26 13.28 11.30
CA LYS A 381 0.05 14.66 10.88
C LYS A 381 0.91 15.45 11.87
N ARG A 382 1.15 14.94 13.09
CA ARG A 382 2.08 15.57 14.05
C ARG A 382 3.54 15.33 13.70
N THR A 383 3.83 14.41 12.77
CA THR A 383 5.20 14.14 12.32
C THR A 383 5.88 15.41 11.78
N ASN A 384 7.14 15.63 12.14
CA ASN A 384 7.92 16.73 11.62
C ASN A 384 8.45 16.39 10.22
N ASP A 385 7.77 16.87 9.17
CA ASP A 385 8.13 16.62 7.77
C ASP A 385 9.55 17.10 7.41
N GLN A 386 10.02 18.22 7.99
CA GLN A 386 11.36 18.74 7.73
C GLN A 386 12.45 17.85 8.35
N ALA A 387 12.21 17.35 9.56
CA ALA A 387 13.11 16.41 10.21
C ALA A 387 13.16 15.08 9.44
N TYR A 388 12.01 14.58 8.97
CA TYR A 388 11.96 13.42 8.09
C TYR A 388 12.74 13.65 6.79
N ALA A 389 12.57 14.81 6.14
CA ALA A 389 13.30 15.14 4.91
C ALA A 389 14.83 15.18 5.14
N ALA A 390 15.28 15.75 6.25
CA ALA A 390 16.70 15.75 6.62
C ALA A 390 17.24 14.34 6.90
N PHE A 391 16.46 13.51 7.60
CA PHE A 391 16.77 12.10 7.81
C PHE A 391 16.87 11.34 6.48
N PHE A 392 15.87 11.50 5.62
CA PHE A 392 15.77 10.91 4.28
C PHE A 392 17.01 11.23 3.43
N HIS A 393 17.39 12.50 3.31
CA HIS A 393 18.52 12.88 2.47
C HIS A 393 19.87 12.42 3.04
N SER A 394 19.99 12.32 4.37
CA SER A 394 21.18 11.76 5.00
C SER A 394 21.30 10.26 4.77
N MET A 395 20.21 9.51 4.89
CA MET A 395 20.18 8.08 4.52
C MET A 395 20.51 7.89 3.04
N MET A 396 19.90 8.69 2.16
CA MET A 396 20.14 8.62 0.72
C MET A 396 21.60 8.91 0.36
N SER A 397 22.25 9.88 1.02
CA SER A 397 23.68 10.17 0.80
C SER A 397 24.62 9.03 1.19
N GLN A 398 24.14 8.11 2.02
CA GLN A 398 24.88 6.94 2.49
C GLN A 398 24.44 5.66 1.74
N GLY A 399 23.72 5.82 0.62
CA GLY A 399 23.28 4.70 -0.21
C GLY A 399 22.10 3.92 0.37
N VAL A 400 21.19 4.57 1.09
CA VAL A 400 19.95 3.96 1.58
C VAL A 400 18.74 4.75 1.10
N TYR A 401 17.88 4.12 0.30
CA TYR A 401 16.72 4.75 -0.31
C TYR A 401 15.45 4.43 0.48
N LEU A 402 15.00 5.40 1.27
CA LEU A 402 13.75 5.36 2.00
C LEU A 402 12.57 5.83 1.13
N PRO A 403 11.31 5.61 1.53
CA PRO A 403 10.17 6.28 0.89
C PRO A 403 10.33 7.81 0.93
N PRO A 404 10.14 8.55 -0.18
CA PRO A 404 10.26 10.02 -0.18
C PRO A 404 9.03 10.74 0.42
N SER A 405 8.51 10.27 1.56
CA SER A 405 7.40 10.86 2.31
C SER A 405 7.32 10.26 3.71
N ALA A 406 7.05 11.09 4.72
CA ALA A 406 6.85 10.64 6.11
C ALA A 406 5.56 9.81 6.31
N TYR A 407 4.67 9.83 5.32
CA TYR A 407 3.35 9.19 5.37
C TYR A 407 3.31 7.87 4.59
N GLU A 408 4.46 7.26 4.30
CA GLU A 408 4.56 6.03 3.53
C GLU A 408 5.13 4.90 4.38
N ALA A 409 4.57 3.71 4.20
CA ALA A 409 5.13 2.49 4.77
C ALA A 409 6.51 2.17 4.16
N TRP A 410 7.40 1.65 5.01
CA TRP A 410 8.70 1.13 4.64
C TRP A 410 8.58 -0.37 4.42
N PHE A 411 9.23 -0.86 3.38
CA PHE A 411 9.16 -2.24 2.95
C PHE A 411 10.54 -2.85 2.85
N LEU A 412 10.68 -4.04 3.43
CA LEU A 412 11.82 -4.91 3.21
C LEU A 412 11.40 -6.10 2.35
N SER A 413 12.41 -6.81 1.87
CA SER A 413 12.28 -8.01 1.05
C SER A 413 13.17 -9.13 1.59
N SER A 414 12.92 -10.38 1.20
CA SER A 414 13.79 -11.48 1.61
C SER A 414 15.22 -11.38 1.06
N ALA A 415 15.47 -10.46 0.12
CA ALA A 415 16.80 -10.16 -0.37
C ALA A 415 17.61 -9.21 0.54
N HIS A 416 17.00 -8.64 1.59
CA HIS A 416 17.74 -7.87 2.60
C HIS A 416 18.54 -8.85 3.47
N ASP A 417 19.79 -9.07 3.08
CA ASP A 417 20.76 -9.87 3.83
C ASP A 417 21.49 -9.05 4.90
N GLU A 418 22.42 -9.68 5.60
CA GLU A 418 23.21 -9.04 6.66
C GLU A 418 23.99 -7.82 6.13
N THR A 419 24.43 -7.83 4.87
CA THR A 419 25.16 -6.71 4.27
C THR A 419 24.24 -5.52 4.04
N ALA A 420 23.06 -5.75 3.45
CA ALA A 420 22.07 -4.71 3.23
C ALA A 420 21.59 -4.11 4.57
N VAL A 421 21.30 -4.96 5.56
CA VAL A 421 20.89 -4.52 6.90
C VAL A 421 22.00 -3.74 7.60
N ALA A 422 23.25 -4.21 7.55
CA ALA A 422 24.39 -3.49 8.14
C ALA A 422 24.55 -2.09 7.53
N GLN A 423 24.47 -1.96 6.21
CA GLN A 423 24.55 -0.66 5.53
C GLN A 423 23.44 0.30 5.99
N VAL A 424 22.21 -0.21 6.19
CA VAL A 424 21.12 0.61 6.76
C VAL A 424 21.48 1.08 8.16
N LEU A 425 21.91 0.17 9.04
CA LEU A 425 22.24 0.48 10.44
C LEU A 425 23.41 1.46 10.57
N GLU A 426 24.43 1.33 9.72
CA GLU A 426 25.59 2.23 9.68
C GLU A 426 25.22 3.66 9.27
N ALA A 427 24.18 3.83 8.44
CA ALA A 427 23.73 5.15 7.99
C ALA A 427 22.90 5.92 9.05
N LEU A 428 22.31 5.21 10.02
CA LEU A 428 21.36 5.77 10.98
C LEU A 428 21.93 6.88 11.89
N PRO A 429 23.15 6.79 12.46
CA PRO A 429 23.66 7.83 13.35
C PRO A 429 23.71 9.22 12.69
N SER A 430 24.28 9.30 11.49
CA SER A 430 24.35 10.54 10.70
C SER A 430 22.97 11.09 10.36
N ALA A 431 22.02 10.20 10.03
CA ALA A 431 20.66 10.58 9.68
C ALA A 431 19.87 11.08 10.89
N ALA A 432 20.05 10.44 12.05
CA ALA A 432 19.46 10.88 13.31
C ALA A 432 19.96 12.27 13.71
N GLU A 433 21.27 12.53 13.60
CA GLU A 433 21.82 13.87 13.83
C GLU A 433 21.28 14.91 12.85
N ALA A 434 21.09 14.55 11.57
CA ALA A 434 20.52 15.44 10.57
C ALA A 434 19.09 15.85 10.93
N ALA A 435 18.26 14.90 11.38
CA ALA A 435 16.93 15.19 11.91
C ALA A 435 16.98 16.05 13.19
N GLY A 436 17.88 15.71 14.12
CA GLY A 436 18.05 16.44 15.38
C GLY A 436 18.40 17.92 15.19
N ARG A 437 19.26 18.23 14.22
CA ARG A 437 19.61 19.63 13.86
C ARG A 437 18.44 20.46 13.33
N VAL A 438 17.39 19.81 12.80
CA VAL A 438 16.18 20.51 12.32
C VAL A 438 15.18 20.75 13.45
N ILE A 439 15.20 19.90 14.48
CA ILE A 439 14.29 19.97 15.63
C ILE A 439 14.83 20.89 16.74
N ALA A 440 16.16 20.96 16.90
CA ALA A 440 16.84 21.88 17.80
C ALA A 440 16.71 23.34 17.36
#